data_AF-A0A9E3RW16-F1
#
_entry.id   AF-A0A9E3RW16-F1
#
_cell.length_a   1.000
_cell.length_b   1.000
_cell.length_c   1.000
_cell.angle_alpha   90.00
_cell.angle_beta   90.00
_cell.angle_gamma   90.00
#
_symmetry.space_group_name_H-M   'P 1'
#
loop_
_entity.id
_entity.type
_entity.pdbx_description
1 polymer ?
#
loop_
_entity_poly.entity_id
_entity_poly.type
_entity_poly.pdbx_seq_one_letter_code
_entity_poly.pdbx_strand_id
1 'polypeptide(L)' 'MKTVTARVLDATHLELSQPIAMQQGQTILISVVESACNDPERQQWLAFSSENLSDAYSDSEPEYLDSMVKESNPEYRA' A
#
# COMPACT_ATOMS: atom_id res chain seq x y z
N MET A 1 -7.48 -17.52 9.18
CA MET A 1 -7.76 -17.31 7.74
C MET A 1 -6.85 -18.24 6.95
N LYS A 2 -7.39 -19.03 6.01
CA LYS A 2 -6.59 -19.87 5.11
C LYS A 2 -6.61 -19.24 3.73
N THR A 3 -5.45 -18.86 3.21
CA THR A 3 -5.32 -18.33 1.85
C THR A 3 -5.15 -19.51 0.89
N VAL A 4 -5.94 -19.52 -0.18
CA VAL A 4 -5.84 -20.51 -1.26
C VAL A 4 -5.70 -19.73 -2.56
N THR A 5 -4.68 -20.06 -3.35
CA THR A 5 -4.53 -19.48 -4.69
C THR A 5 -5.44 -20.20 -5.66
N ALA A 6 -5.99 -19.47 -6.61
CA ALA A 6 -6.85 -20.01 -7.65
C ALA A 6 -6.47 -19.43 -9.01
N ARG A 7 -6.65 -20.23 -10.06
CA ARG A 7 -6.51 -19.78 -11.44
C ARG A 7 -7.89 -19.43 -11.98
N VAL A 8 -7.97 -18.28 -12.65
CA VAL A 8 -9.19 -17.89 -13.38
C VAL A 8 -9.28 -18.71 -14.66
N LEU A 9 -10.33 -19.52 -14.80
CA LEU A 9 -10.64 -20.24 -16.04
C LEU A 9 -11.49 -19.38 -16.98
N ASP A 10 -12.49 -18.71 -16.42
CA ASP A 10 -13.34 -17.74 -17.08
C ASP A 10 -13.93 -16.74 -16.06
N ALA A 11 -14.86 -15.88 -16.49
CA ALA A 11 -15.46 -14.84 -15.67
C ALA A 11 -16.22 -15.36 -14.42
N THR A 12 -16.56 -16.65 -14.39
CA THR A 12 -17.39 -17.27 -13.33
C THR A 12 -16.77 -18.52 -12.70
N HIS A 13 -15.69 -19.06 -13.28
CA HIS A 13 -15.06 -20.29 -12.80
C HIS A 13 -13.61 -20.06 -12.34
N LEU A 14 -13.35 -20.50 -11.11
CA LEU A 14 -12.02 -20.51 -10.50
C LEU A 14 -11.57 -21.95 -10.25
N GLU A 15 -10.36 -22.29 -10.67
CA GLU A 15 -9.71 -23.56 -10.36
C GLU A 15 -8.81 -23.37 -9.13
N LEU A 16 -9.15 -24.05 -8.03
CA LEU A 16 -8.36 -23.97 -6.79
C LEU A 16 -7.07 -24.77 -6.92
N SER A 17 -5.94 -24.19 -6.50
CA SER A 17 -4.64 -24.89 -6.46
C SER A 17 -4.64 -26.10 -5.51
N GLN A 18 -5.54 -26.10 -4.54
CA GLN A 18 -5.68 -27.15 -3.55
C GLN A 18 -7.13 -27.28 -3.06
N PRO A 19 -7.55 -28.48 -2.61
CA PRO A 19 -8.87 -28.67 -2.05
C PRO A 19 -9.11 -27.83 -0.79
N ILE A 20 -10.35 -27.37 -0.64
CA ILE A 20 -10.88 -26.77 0.59
C ILE A 20 -11.91 -27.71 1.20
N ALA A 21 -11.86 -27.88 2.53
CA ALA A 21 -12.82 -28.69 3.25
C ALA A 21 -14.08 -27.86 3.54
N MET A 22 -14.92 -27.67 2.52
CA MET A 22 -16.18 -26.93 2.62
C MET A 22 -17.33 -27.75 2.02
N GLN A 23 -18.52 -27.58 2.58
CA GLN A 23 -19.71 -28.23 2.06
C GLN A 23 -20.23 -27.50 0.82
N GLN A 24 -20.86 -28.25 -0.08
CA GLN A 24 -21.52 -27.69 -1.26
C GLN A 24 -22.59 -26.66 -0.83
N GLY A 25 -22.63 -25.51 -1.50
CA GLY A 25 -23.59 -24.44 -1.22
C GLY A 25 -23.13 -23.40 -0.19
N GLN A 26 -21.97 -23.57 0.45
CA GLN A 26 -21.41 -22.53 1.32
C GLN A 26 -20.88 -21.33 0.50
N THR A 27 -21.14 -20.12 1.01
CA THR A 27 -20.62 -18.88 0.43
C THR A 27 -19.19 -18.64 0.89
N ILE A 28 -18.33 -18.25 -0.04
CA ILE A 28 -16.95 -17.86 0.24
C ILE A 28 -16.72 -16.40 -0.15
N LEU A 29 -15.82 -15.73 0.57
CA LEU A 29 -15.33 -14.40 0.21
C LEU A 29 -14.09 -14.57 -0.69
N ILE A 30 -14.09 -13.90 -1.83
CA ILE A 30 -12.96 -13.90 -2.77
C ILE A 30 -12.26 -12.55 -2.68
N SER A 31 -10.95 -12.57 -2.49
CA SER A 31 -10.09 -11.39 -2.60
C SER A 31 -9.20 -11.55 -3.82
N VAL A 32 -9.36 -10.66 -4.79
CA VAL A 32 -8.51 -10.63 -5.98
C VAL A 32 -7.31 -9.75 -5.66
N VAL A 33 -6.13 -10.35 -5.64
CA VAL A 33 -4.88 -9.61 -5.48
C VAL A 33 -4.47 -9.16 -6.88
N GLU A 34 -4.70 -7.88 -7.18
CA GLU A 34 -4.10 -7.28 -8.36
C GLU A 34 -2.57 -7.33 -8.19
N SER A 35 -1.89 -7.91 -9.18
CA SER A 35 -0.44 -7.87 -9.24
C SER A 35 -0.03 -6.40 -9.29
N ALA A 36 0.42 -5.85 -8.15
CA ALA A 36 0.93 -4.48 -8.03
C ALA A 36 2.10 -4.15 -9.00
N CYS A 37 2.55 -5.14 -9.76
CA CYS A 37 3.65 -5.07 -10.72
C CYS A 37 3.30 -4.29 -12.01
N ASN A 38 2.02 -4.18 -12.40
CA ASN A 38 1.66 -3.62 -13.71
C ASN A 38 0.95 -2.27 -13.67
N ASP A 39 0.81 -1.64 -12.50
CA ASP A 39 0.32 -0.28 -12.39
C ASP A 39 1.52 0.70 -12.48
N PRO A 40 1.77 1.32 -13.65
CA PRO A 40 2.93 2.19 -13.84
C PRO A 40 2.86 3.46 -12.99
N GLU A 41 1.65 3.98 -12.73
CA GLU A 41 1.46 5.17 -11.90
C GLU A 41 1.86 4.85 -10.46
N ARG A 42 1.38 3.73 -9.92
CA ARG A 42 1.75 3.30 -8.57
C ARG A 42 3.25 3.09 -8.40
N GLN A 43 3.91 2.49 -9.40
CA GLN A 43 5.36 2.29 -9.34
C GLN A 43 6.12 3.63 -9.37
N GLN A 44 5.68 4.58 -10.18
CA GLN A 44 6.23 5.95 -10.20
C GLN A 44 6.05 6.64 -8.84
N TRP A 45 4.87 6.53 -8.24
CA TRP A 45 4.60 7.08 -6.91
C TRP A 45 5.49 6.48 -5.83
N LEU A 46 5.68 5.15 -5.83
CA LEU A 46 6.53 4.47 -4.85
C LEU A 46 8.00 4.90 -5.00
N ALA A 47 8.50 4.99 -6.23
CA ALA A 47 9.86 5.43 -6.51
C ALA A 47 10.08 6.87 -6.03
N PHE A 48 9.21 7.80 -6.46
CA PHE A 48 9.28 9.21 -6.07
C PHE A 48 9.18 9.41 -4.55
N SER A 49 8.26 8.67 -3.91
CA SER A 49 8.08 8.76 -2.46
C SER A 49 9.32 8.27 -1.70
N SER A 50 9.94 7.20 -2.17
CA SER A 50 11.16 6.66 -1.54
C SER A 50 12.35 7.61 -1.71
N GLU A 51 12.51 8.21 -2.88
CA GLU A 51 13.57 9.18 -3.18
C GLU A 51 13.42 10.42 -2.29
N ASN A 52 12.27 11.07 -2.31
CA ASN A 52 12.02 12.26 -1.51
C ASN A 52 12.12 12.02 0.00
N LEU A 53 11.72 10.84 0.48
CA LEU A 53 11.88 10.49 1.88
C LEU A 53 13.35 10.43 2.28
N SER A 54 14.20 9.86 1.43
CA SER A 54 15.64 9.83 1.66
C SER A 54 16.24 11.23 1.66
N ASP A 55 15.82 12.08 0.72
CA ASP A 55 16.33 13.44 0.59
C ASP A 55 15.92 14.34 1.76
N ALA A 56 14.68 14.22 2.23
CA ALA A 56 14.15 15.02 3.34
C ALA A 56 14.93 14.85 4.65
N TYR A 57 15.53 13.67 4.87
CA TYR A 57 16.33 13.35 6.05
C TYR A 57 17.82 13.17 5.71
N SER A 58 18.27 13.75 4.60
CA SER A 58 19.68 13.75 4.23
C SER A 58 20.47 14.78 5.04
N ASP A 59 21.80 14.70 4.98
CA ASP A 59 22.70 15.69 5.61
C ASP A 59 22.54 17.11 5.07
N SER A 60 21.76 17.30 3.99
CA SER A 60 21.44 18.59 3.38
C SER A 60 20.14 19.21 3.90
N GLU A 61 19.54 18.66 4.97
CA GLU A 61 18.36 19.25 5.62
C GLU A 61 18.65 20.69 6.08
N PRO A 62 17.81 21.67 5.72
CA PRO A 62 18.00 23.05 6.15
C PRO A 62 17.70 23.22 7.65
N GLU A 63 18.47 24.09 8.31
CA GLU A 63 18.21 24.45 9.70
C GLU A 63 16.95 25.32 9.81
N TYR A 64 15.89 24.80 10.43
CA TYR A 64 14.66 25.51 10.70
C TYR A 64 14.76 26.31 12.01
N LEU A 65 15.13 27.58 11.89
CA LEU A 65 15.26 28.50 13.03
C LEU A 65 13.90 29.04 13.49
N ASP A 66 13.78 29.38 14.77
CA ASP A 66 12.58 30.05 15.34
C ASP A 66 12.24 31.36 14.62
N SER A 67 13.25 32.05 14.07
CA SER A 67 13.07 33.26 13.29
C SER A 67 12.33 33.05 11.97
N MET A 68 12.22 31.81 11.49
CA MET A 68 11.49 31.44 10.27
C MET A 68 9.99 31.23 10.52
N VAL A 69 9.55 31.25 11.79
CA VAL A 69 8.13 31.13 12.15
C VAL A 69 7.40 32.39 11.72
N LYS A 70 6.50 32.26 10.73
CA LYS A 70 5.70 33.38 10.20
C LYS A 70 4.70 33.94 11.22
N GLU A 71 4.07 33.06 11.99
CA GLU A 71 3.11 33.43 13.04
C GLU A 71 3.26 32.43 14.20
N SER A 72 3.51 32.95 15.40
CA SER A 72 3.70 32.10 16.58
C SER A 72 2.35 31.58 17.08
N ASN A 73 2.25 30.27 17.31
CA ASN A 73 1.07 29.65 17.90
C ASN A 73 1.17 29.66 19.45
N PRO A 74 0.35 30.42 20.18
CA PRO A 74 0.43 30.53 21.63
C PRO A 74 0.07 29.21 22.37
N GLU A 75 -0.70 28.32 21.74
CA GLU A 75 -1.10 27.02 22.31
C GLU A 75 0.06 26.00 22.37
N TYR A 76 1.17 26.27 21.65
CA TYR A 76 2.34 25.38 21.54
C TYR A 76 3.60 25.96 22.20
N ARG A 77 3.46 26.97 23.07
CA ARG A 77 4.57 27.45 23.89
C ARG A 77 4.86 26.45 25.03
N ALA A 78 6.07 25.91 25.08
CA ALA A 78 6.60 25.15 26.21
C ALA A 78 6.96 26.07 27.39
#